data_AF-A0A7C3M0H7-F1
#
_entry.id   AF-A0A7C3M0H7-F1
#
_cell.length_a   1.000
_cell.length_b   1.000
_cell.length_c   1.000
_cell.angle_alpha   90.00
_cell.angle_beta   90.00
_cell.angle_gamma   90.00
#
_symmetry.space_group_name_H-M   'P 1'
#
loop_
_entity.id
_entity.type
_entity.pdbx_description
1 polymer ?
#
loop_
_entity_poly.entity_id
_entity_poly.type
_entity_poly.pdbx_seq_one_letter_code
_entity_poly.pdbx_strand_id
1 'polypeptide(L)'
;ADALKVGRACDEANFFWLEDPYKDGGISQFGHRKLRQLIKTPLLQTEHVRTLEPHVDFVLADATDFVRGDVGYDGITGVMKLAHAAEGLGIDIEFHGPGPAVRHCMTSIRNTNYYEMGLVNPKVPQGTFFPFYLNYRDGLDAIDESGCVYAPEGPGLGVELDWDYIKKHKTAELKFGQA
;
A
#
# COMPACT_ATOMS: atom_id res chain seq x y z
N ALA A 1 -19.85 16.25 3.50
CA ALA A 1 -20.97 15.81 4.36
C ALA A 1 -21.02 14.29 4.45
N ASP A 2 -20.97 13.58 3.33
CA ASP A 2 -21.05 12.11 3.31
C ASP A 2 -19.89 11.42 4.02
N ALA A 3 -18.64 11.84 3.77
CA ALA A 3 -17.48 11.31 4.47
C ALA A 3 -17.56 11.46 6.01
N LEU A 4 -18.15 12.56 6.51
CA LEU A 4 -18.39 12.74 7.94
C LEU A 4 -19.46 11.77 8.46
N LYS A 5 -20.52 11.54 7.68
CA LYS A 5 -21.56 10.57 8.04
C LYS A 5 -20.97 9.15 8.12
N VAL A 6 -20.13 8.77 7.15
CA VAL A 6 -19.43 7.48 7.15
C VAL A 6 -18.45 7.39 8.32
N GLY A 7 -17.61 8.41 8.53
CA GLY A 7 -16.65 8.42 9.64
C GLY A 7 -17.30 8.29 11.01
N ARG A 8 -18.48 8.89 11.24
CA ARG A 8 -19.24 8.67 12.48
C ARG A 8 -19.77 7.25 12.64
N ALA A 9 -20.19 6.61 11.54
CA ALA A 9 -20.55 5.20 11.57
C ALA A 9 -19.32 4.33 11.87
N CYS A 10 -18.15 4.71 11.35
CA CYS A 10 -16.89 4.07 11.69
C CYS A 10 -16.54 4.22 13.18
N ASP A 11 -16.79 5.40 13.77
CA ASP A 11 -16.59 5.65 15.20
C ASP A 11 -17.44 4.71 16.07
N GLU A 12 -18.72 4.53 15.70
CA GLU A 12 -19.65 3.66 16.43
C GLU A 12 -19.23 2.18 16.36
N ALA A 13 -18.66 1.76 15.23
CA ALA A 13 -18.25 0.38 14.99
C ALA A 13 -16.79 0.08 15.39
N ASN A 14 -16.04 1.08 15.87
CA ASN A 14 -14.63 0.96 16.24
C ASN A 14 -13.76 0.40 15.10
N PHE A 15 -13.92 0.92 13.88
CA PHE A 15 -13.04 0.57 12.78
C PHE A 15 -11.60 1.02 13.07
N PHE A 16 -10.64 0.26 12.55
CA PHE A 16 -9.21 0.52 12.77
C PHE A 16 -8.73 1.77 12.02
N TRP A 17 -9.18 1.99 10.78
CA TRP A 17 -9.01 3.26 10.05
C TRP A 17 -10.14 3.51 9.05
N LEU A 18 -10.19 4.75 8.53
CA LEU A 18 -10.93 5.16 7.35
C LEU A 18 -9.95 5.66 6.29
N GLU A 19 -9.99 5.04 5.10
CA GLU A 19 -9.05 5.28 4.01
C GLU A 19 -9.69 6.10 2.87
N ASP A 20 -8.90 6.99 2.27
CA ASP A 20 -9.23 7.88 1.14
C ASP A 20 -10.72 8.25 1.01
N PRO A 21 -11.29 8.95 2.02
CA PRO A 21 -12.73 9.13 2.13
C PRO A 21 -13.31 10.13 1.14
N TYR A 22 -12.47 10.82 0.38
CA TYR A 22 -12.85 11.90 -0.51
C TYR A 22 -12.65 11.57 -1.99
N LYS A 23 -13.54 12.10 -2.80
CA LYS A 23 -13.50 11.96 -4.27
C LYS A 23 -12.33 12.70 -4.92
N ASP A 24 -11.71 13.64 -4.22
CA ASP A 24 -10.56 14.39 -4.75
C ASP A 24 -9.29 13.54 -4.88
N GLY A 25 -9.33 12.28 -4.45
CA GLY A 25 -8.21 11.36 -4.50
C GLY A 25 -7.25 11.53 -3.32
N GLY A 26 -7.73 12.00 -2.16
CA GLY A 26 -6.92 11.98 -0.94
C GLY A 26 -5.85 13.09 -0.85
N ILE A 27 -5.95 14.15 -1.66
CA ILE A 27 -4.89 15.17 -1.74
C ILE A 27 -5.13 16.42 -0.87
N SER A 28 -6.37 16.70 -0.45
CA SER A 28 -6.67 17.90 0.34
C SER A 28 -6.29 17.76 1.82
N GLN A 29 -5.10 18.20 2.22
CA GLN A 29 -4.68 18.21 3.63
C GLN A 29 -5.67 18.94 4.54
N PHE A 30 -6.17 20.12 4.13
CA PHE A 30 -7.16 20.87 4.89
C PHE A 30 -8.44 20.07 5.09
N GLY A 31 -8.92 19.41 4.04
CA GLY A 31 -10.12 18.60 4.10
C GLY A 31 -9.98 17.42 5.07
N HIS A 32 -8.86 16.70 5.02
CA HIS A 32 -8.63 15.55 5.90
C HIS A 32 -8.39 15.97 7.34
N ARG A 33 -7.63 17.05 7.57
CA ARG A 33 -7.49 17.67 8.90
C ARG A 33 -8.86 18.01 9.48
N LYS A 34 -9.74 18.62 8.68
CA LYS A 34 -11.10 18.98 9.14
C LYS A 34 -11.92 17.74 9.50
N LEU A 35 -11.83 16.67 8.72
CA LEU A 35 -12.52 15.41 9.01
C LEU A 35 -11.99 14.76 10.28
N ARG A 36 -10.66 14.65 10.43
CA ARG A 36 -9.99 14.09 11.60
C ARG A 36 -10.40 14.79 12.90
N GLN A 37 -10.60 16.11 12.87
CA GLN A 37 -11.09 16.88 14.03
C GLN A 37 -12.56 16.58 14.40
N LEU A 38 -13.32 15.92 13.52
CA LEU A 38 -14.76 15.69 13.67
C LEU A 38 -15.12 14.23 13.96
N ILE A 39 -14.18 13.30 13.82
CA ILE A 39 -14.35 11.85 14.03
C ILE A 39 -13.26 11.32 14.96
N LYS A 40 -13.45 10.12 15.49
CA LYS A 40 -12.46 9.43 16.34
C LYS A 40 -11.67 8.37 15.58
N THR A 41 -12.25 7.82 14.52
CA THR A 41 -11.65 6.81 13.66
C THR A 41 -10.40 7.40 13.01
N PRO A 42 -9.24 6.74 13.13
CA PRO A 42 -8.01 7.18 12.48
C PRO A 42 -8.16 7.29 10.96
N LEU A 43 -7.48 8.27 10.36
CA LEU A 43 -7.39 8.38 8.91
C LEU A 43 -6.11 7.71 8.39
N LEU A 44 -6.24 6.90 7.35
CA LEU A 44 -5.14 6.43 6.51
C LEU A 44 -5.21 7.17 5.18
N GLN A 45 -4.22 8.00 4.89
CA GLN A 45 -4.15 8.83 3.68
C GLN A 45 -2.81 8.63 2.99
N THR A 46 -2.64 9.31 1.85
CA THR A 46 -1.39 9.49 1.07
C THR A 46 -1.13 8.49 -0.05
N GLU A 47 -2.07 7.62 -0.41
CA GLU A 47 -1.91 6.71 -1.57
C GLU A 47 -1.55 7.46 -2.87
N HIS A 48 -2.13 8.65 -3.04
CA HIS A 48 -1.98 9.49 -4.22
C HIS A 48 -1.01 10.67 -4.03
N VAL A 49 -0.37 10.78 -2.86
CA VAL A 49 0.66 11.79 -2.58
C VAL A 49 2.00 11.23 -3.05
N ARG A 50 2.90 12.10 -3.53
CA ARG A 50 4.18 11.68 -4.12
C ARG A 50 5.33 12.38 -3.46
N THR A 51 6.49 11.71 -3.44
CA THR A 51 7.74 12.14 -2.81
C THR A 51 7.68 12.24 -1.29
N LEU A 52 8.83 12.26 -0.63
CA LEU A 52 8.90 12.20 0.82
C LEU A 52 8.28 13.43 1.50
N GLU A 53 8.58 14.62 0.98
CA GLU A 53 8.28 15.89 1.64
C GLU A 53 6.77 16.14 1.75
N PRO A 54 5.95 15.97 0.69
CA PRO A 54 4.51 16.15 0.78
C PRO A 54 3.82 15.14 1.71
N HIS A 55 4.35 13.93 1.86
CA HIS A 55 3.87 12.97 2.85
C HIS A 55 4.12 13.49 4.28
N VAL A 56 5.33 13.98 4.54
CA VAL A 56 5.68 14.59 5.84
C VAL A 56 4.79 15.82 6.11
N ASP A 57 4.57 16.69 5.11
CA ASP A 57 3.66 17.83 5.23
C ASP A 57 2.23 17.40 5.59
N PHE A 58 1.75 16.28 5.03
CA PHE A 58 0.44 15.71 5.36
C PHE A 58 0.33 15.37 6.85
N VAL A 59 1.36 14.75 7.41
CA VAL A 59 1.43 14.40 8.84
C VAL A 59 1.49 15.66 9.69
N LEU A 60 2.40 16.59 9.37
CA LEU A 60 2.57 17.85 10.11
C LEU A 60 1.32 18.74 10.07
N ALA A 61 0.49 18.61 9.04
CA ALA A 61 -0.77 19.33 8.90
C ALA A 61 -1.92 18.74 9.73
N ASP A 62 -1.70 17.69 10.53
CA ASP A 62 -2.75 16.91 11.20
C ASP A 62 -3.75 16.30 10.20
N ALA A 63 -3.32 16.02 8.96
CA ALA A 63 -4.21 15.56 7.90
C ALA A 63 -4.34 14.03 7.82
N THR A 64 -3.53 13.28 8.57
CA THR A 64 -3.62 11.82 8.63
C THR A 64 -3.12 11.29 9.98
N ASP A 65 -3.55 10.08 10.35
CA ASP A 65 -3.06 9.34 11.52
C ASP A 65 -2.06 8.25 11.10
N PHE A 66 -2.24 7.71 9.90
CA PHE A 66 -1.34 6.75 9.26
C PHE A 66 -0.87 7.26 7.90
N VAL A 67 0.31 6.83 7.49
CA VAL A 67 0.85 7.16 6.16
C VAL A 67 0.69 5.96 5.23
N ARG A 68 0.16 6.16 4.02
CA ARG A 68 0.22 5.16 2.96
C ARG A 68 1.55 5.28 2.22
N GLY A 69 2.29 4.18 2.08
CA GLY A 69 3.44 4.10 1.20
C GLY A 69 3.16 3.19 -0.01
N ASP A 70 3.56 3.60 -1.21
CA ASP A 70 3.35 2.79 -2.41
C ASP A 70 4.70 2.43 -3.07
N VAL A 71 5.03 1.14 -3.06
CA VAL A 71 6.28 0.64 -3.66
C VAL A 71 6.27 0.79 -5.19
N GLY A 72 5.11 0.69 -5.83
CA GLY A 72 4.94 0.87 -7.27
C GLY A 72 5.13 2.31 -7.74
N TYR A 73 4.78 3.30 -6.91
CA TYR A 73 4.98 4.71 -7.23
C TYR A 73 6.31 5.28 -6.72
N ASP A 74 6.71 4.98 -5.49
CA ASP A 74 7.87 5.58 -4.84
C ASP A 74 9.13 4.69 -4.85
N GLY A 75 8.96 3.41 -5.22
CA GLY A 75 10.03 2.41 -5.16
C GLY A 75 10.46 2.07 -3.73
N ILE A 76 11.26 1.00 -3.58
CA ILE A 76 11.78 0.56 -2.28
C ILE A 76 12.53 1.71 -1.57
N THR A 77 13.38 2.45 -2.29
CA THR A 77 14.12 3.58 -1.69
C THR A 77 13.21 4.67 -1.14
N GLY A 78 12.13 5.02 -1.86
CA GLY A 78 11.21 6.06 -1.45
C GLY A 78 10.44 5.66 -0.20
N VAL A 79 9.86 4.46 -0.21
CA VAL A 79 9.08 3.98 0.92
C VAL A 79 9.92 3.72 2.18
N MET A 80 11.19 3.29 2.05
CA MET A 80 12.06 3.13 3.23
C MET A 80 12.38 4.47 3.90
N LYS A 81 12.57 5.54 3.11
CA LYS A 81 12.71 6.90 3.65
C LYS A 81 11.42 7.36 4.35
N LEU A 82 10.28 7.05 3.73
CA LEU A 82 8.97 7.40 4.27
C LEU A 82 8.71 6.67 5.59
N ALA A 83 9.03 5.38 5.67
CA ALA A 83 8.91 4.58 6.87
C ALA A 83 9.73 5.16 8.04
N HIS A 84 10.99 5.52 7.79
CA HIS A 84 11.82 6.16 8.81
C HIS A 84 11.32 7.56 9.21
N ALA A 85 10.72 8.32 8.29
CA ALA A 85 10.13 9.61 8.60
C ALA A 85 8.87 9.45 9.48
N ALA A 86 7.98 8.52 9.13
CA ALA A 86 6.82 8.14 9.93
C ALA A 86 7.23 7.67 11.32
N GLU A 87 8.25 6.81 11.41
CA GLU A 87 8.82 6.33 12.66
C GLU A 87 9.33 7.49 13.53
N GLY A 88 10.05 8.45 12.94
CA GLY A 88 10.56 9.62 13.63
C GLY A 88 9.47 10.57 14.12
N LEU A 89 8.30 10.58 13.47
CA LEU A 89 7.10 11.33 13.87
C LEU A 89 6.22 10.55 14.85
N GLY A 90 6.54 9.28 15.12
CA GLY A 90 5.81 8.43 16.05
C GLY A 90 4.48 7.91 15.48
N ILE A 91 4.37 7.75 14.17
CA ILE A 91 3.19 7.18 13.49
C ILE A 91 3.57 5.96 12.66
N ASP A 92 2.56 5.15 12.33
CA ASP A 92 2.75 3.96 11.50
C ASP A 92 2.57 4.27 10.02
N ILE A 93 3.15 3.39 9.20
CA ILE A 93 3.05 3.38 7.75
C ILE A 93 2.39 2.07 7.30
N GLU A 94 1.43 2.16 6.38
CA GLU A 94 0.80 1.00 5.76
C GLU A 94 1.05 1.00 4.26
N PHE A 95 1.34 -0.16 3.69
CA PHE A 95 1.70 -0.25 2.28
C PHE A 95 0.48 -0.49 1.39
N HIS A 96 0.40 0.27 0.30
CA HIS A 96 -0.59 0.04 -0.74
C HIS A 96 -0.18 -1.13 -1.63
N GLY A 97 -1.14 -2.03 -1.82
CA GLY A 97 -1.13 -3.11 -2.77
C GLY A 97 -0.31 -4.33 -2.34
N PRO A 98 -0.55 -5.47 -3.02
CA PRO A 98 0.21 -6.69 -2.81
C PRO A 98 1.48 -6.73 -3.68
N GLY A 99 2.31 -7.76 -3.48
CA GLY A 99 3.51 -8.01 -4.27
C GLY A 99 4.76 -8.33 -3.45
N PRO A 100 5.78 -8.96 -4.07
CA PRO A 100 6.94 -9.47 -3.36
C PRO A 100 7.78 -8.34 -2.74
N ALA A 101 7.91 -7.21 -3.45
CA ALA A 101 8.62 -6.04 -2.92
C ALA A 101 7.92 -5.44 -1.70
N VAL A 102 6.59 -5.39 -1.72
CA VAL A 102 5.79 -4.91 -0.58
C VAL A 102 5.98 -5.82 0.64
N ARG A 103 5.93 -7.15 0.45
CA ARG A 103 6.18 -8.10 1.53
C ARG A 103 7.57 -7.91 2.15
N HIS A 104 8.61 -7.77 1.33
CA HIS A 104 9.98 -7.51 1.80
C HIS A 104 10.10 -6.19 2.58
N CYS A 105 9.44 -5.11 2.10
CA CYS A 105 9.41 -3.83 2.81
C CYS A 105 8.72 -3.97 4.18
N MET A 106 7.52 -4.54 4.21
CA MET A 106 6.75 -4.71 5.46
C MET A 106 7.46 -5.59 6.48
N THR A 107 8.07 -6.71 6.08
CA THR A 107 8.83 -7.56 7.01
C THR A 107 10.08 -6.88 7.57
N SER A 108 10.52 -5.78 6.97
CA SER A 108 11.72 -5.02 7.36
C SER A 108 11.40 -3.73 8.14
N ILE A 109 10.12 -3.38 8.29
CA ILE A 109 9.67 -2.12 8.89
C ILE A 109 8.84 -2.41 10.14
N ARG A 110 9.28 -1.87 11.28
CA ARG A 110 8.67 -2.17 12.59
C ARG A 110 7.32 -1.50 12.84
N ASN A 111 7.02 -0.41 12.13
CA ASN A 111 5.82 0.41 12.30
C ASN A 111 4.83 0.18 11.15
N THR A 112 4.57 -1.10 10.83
CA THR A 112 3.52 -1.54 9.91
C THR A 112 2.59 -2.50 10.64
N ASN A 113 1.30 -2.49 10.33
CA ASN A 113 0.28 -3.26 11.06
C ASN A 113 -0.30 -4.41 10.22
N TYR A 114 -0.72 -4.16 8.97
CA TYR A 114 -1.43 -5.15 8.17
C TYR A 114 -0.98 -5.16 6.70
N TYR A 115 -0.77 -6.35 6.15
CA TYR A 115 -0.49 -6.51 4.73
C TYR A 115 -1.77 -6.40 3.92
N GLU A 116 -1.79 -5.50 2.93
CA GLU A 116 -2.93 -5.37 2.04
C GLU A 116 -2.97 -6.49 1.00
N MET A 117 -3.85 -7.46 1.23
CA MET A 117 -4.25 -8.43 0.20
C MET A 117 -5.40 -7.85 -0.64
N GLY A 118 -5.04 -6.96 -1.57
CA GLY A 118 -5.99 -6.24 -2.40
C GLY A 118 -6.61 -7.08 -3.52
N LEU A 119 -7.77 -6.62 -4.03
CA LEU A 119 -8.38 -7.06 -5.29
C LEU A 119 -8.69 -8.57 -5.38
N VAL A 120 -8.93 -9.20 -4.22
CA VAL A 120 -9.39 -10.59 -4.12
C VAL A 120 -10.87 -10.71 -4.49
N ASN A 121 -11.21 -11.71 -5.31
CA ASN A 121 -12.60 -12.01 -5.65
C ASN A 121 -12.82 -13.53 -5.68
N PRO A 122 -13.81 -14.08 -4.94
CA PRO A 122 -14.09 -15.52 -4.95
C PRO A 122 -14.40 -16.12 -6.33
N LYS A 123 -14.86 -15.30 -7.28
CA LYS A 123 -15.15 -15.71 -8.67
C LYS A 123 -13.99 -15.46 -9.64
N VAL A 124 -12.92 -14.82 -9.18
CA VAL A 124 -11.70 -14.57 -9.94
C VAL A 124 -10.52 -14.99 -9.05
N PRO A 125 -10.25 -16.31 -8.93
CA PRO A 125 -9.23 -16.83 -8.01
C PRO A 125 -7.84 -16.25 -8.27
N GLN A 126 -7.55 -15.91 -9.53
CA GLN A 126 -6.30 -15.29 -9.94
C GLN A 126 -6.21 -13.79 -9.58
N GLY A 127 -7.31 -13.19 -9.08
CA GLY A 127 -7.40 -11.77 -8.73
C GLY A 127 -6.90 -10.85 -9.85
N THR A 128 -6.20 -9.79 -9.47
CA THR A 128 -5.39 -8.95 -10.36
C THR A 128 -3.89 -9.26 -10.24
N PHE A 129 -3.55 -10.44 -9.70
CA PHE A 129 -2.18 -10.80 -9.43
C PHE A 129 -1.43 -11.11 -10.73
N PHE A 130 -0.14 -10.80 -10.74
CA PHE A 130 0.68 -10.97 -11.94
C PHE A 130 0.87 -12.47 -12.25
N PRO A 131 0.40 -12.96 -13.42
CA PRO A 131 0.40 -14.39 -13.73
C PRO A 131 1.77 -14.95 -14.11
N PHE A 132 2.82 -14.13 -14.06
CA PHE A 132 4.17 -14.46 -14.51
C PHE A 132 5.16 -14.73 -13.39
N TYR A 133 4.72 -14.78 -12.13
CA TYR A 133 5.57 -15.29 -11.05
C TYR A 133 5.37 -16.80 -10.88
N LEU A 134 6.45 -17.57 -10.91
CA LEU A 134 6.39 -19.04 -10.86
C LEU A 134 6.33 -19.60 -9.44
N ASN A 135 7.04 -18.95 -8.50
CA ASN A 135 7.21 -19.39 -7.11
C ASN A 135 6.59 -18.41 -6.10
N TYR A 136 5.74 -17.50 -6.56
CA TYR A 136 5.10 -16.49 -5.74
C TYR A 136 3.62 -16.38 -6.07
N ARG A 137 2.81 -16.18 -5.03
CA ARG A 137 1.37 -15.97 -5.14
C ARG A 137 0.90 -14.95 -4.12
N ASP A 138 0.00 -14.11 -4.58
CA ASP A 138 -0.93 -13.35 -3.75
C ASP A 138 -2.33 -13.89 -4.07
N GLY A 139 -3.22 -13.85 -3.09
CA GLY A 139 -4.54 -14.47 -3.16
C GLY A 139 -4.99 -15.00 -1.81
N LEU A 140 -6.30 -15.28 -1.69
CA LEU A 140 -6.85 -15.86 -0.46
C LEU A 140 -6.26 -17.25 -0.15
N ASP A 141 -5.75 -17.96 -1.16
CA ASP A 141 -5.07 -19.25 -1.03
C ASP A 141 -3.58 -19.12 -0.65
N ALA A 142 -3.05 -17.91 -0.61
CA ALA A 142 -1.70 -17.62 -0.14
C ALA A 142 -1.62 -17.36 1.37
N ILE A 143 -2.77 -17.15 2.02
CA ILE A 143 -2.89 -16.84 3.44
C ILE A 143 -2.85 -18.16 4.23
N ASP A 144 -2.02 -18.22 5.26
CA ASP A 144 -1.93 -19.38 6.13
C ASP A 144 -3.06 -19.44 7.19
N GLU A 145 -3.04 -20.48 8.03
CA GLU A 145 -4.04 -20.69 9.08
C GLU A 145 -4.04 -19.58 10.16
N SER A 146 -2.97 -18.80 10.26
CA SER A 146 -2.83 -17.68 11.20
C SER A 146 -3.20 -16.33 10.59
N GLY A 147 -3.61 -16.30 9.31
CA GLY A 147 -3.91 -15.05 8.59
C GLY A 147 -2.68 -14.34 8.04
N CYS A 148 -1.53 -15.03 7.94
CA CYS A 148 -0.26 -14.44 7.54
C CYS A 148 0.14 -14.81 6.11
N VAL A 149 0.99 -13.95 5.53
CA VAL A 149 1.73 -14.19 4.30
C VAL A 149 3.20 -13.87 4.50
N TYR A 150 4.08 -14.52 3.73
CA TYR A 150 5.52 -14.45 3.93
C TYR A 150 6.24 -13.83 2.73
N ALA A 151 7.30 -13.06 3.01
CA ALA A 151 8.19 -12.57 1.98
C ALA A 151 8.93 -13.77 1.33
N PRO A 152 9.15 -13.76 0.00
CA PRO A 152 9.87 -14.84 -0.66
C PRO A 152 11.33 -14.92 -0.22
N GLU A 153 11.86 -16.14 -0.13
CA GLU A 153 13.26 -16.37 0.18
C GLU A 153 14.15 -16.32 -1.07
N GLY A 154 15.46 -16.12 -0.85
CA GLY A 154 16.48 -16.10 -1.90
C GLY A 154 16.92 -14.68 -2.31
N PRO A 155 17.82 -14.57 -3.30
CA PRO A 155 18.38 -13.28 -3.70
C PRO A 155 17.35 -12.31 -4.31
N GLY A 156 17.51 -11.01 -4.04
CA GLY A 156 16.65 -9.97 -4.60
C GLY A 156 15.24 -10.03 -4.01
N LEU A 157 14.22 -10.05 -4.89
CA LEU A 157 12.83 -10.21 -4.47
C LEU A 157 12.41 -11.67 -4.24
N GLY A 158 13.31 -12.64 -4.48
CA GLY A 158 13.05 -14.06 -4.26
C GLY A 158 12.01 -14.68 -5.21
N VAL A 159 11.74 -14.04 -6.35
CA VAL A 159 10.74 -14.49 -7.32
C VAL A 159 11.33 -14.91 -8.65
N GLU A 160 10.82 -16.01 -9.19
CA GLU A 160 11.12 -16.53 -10.52
C GLU A 160 10.08 -16.05 -11.53
N LEU A 161 10.55 -15.59 -12.69
CA LEU A 161 9.70 -15.08 -13.76
C LEU A 161 9.43 -16.15 -14.83
N ASP A 162 8.18 -16.29 -15.24
CA ASP A 162 7.79 -17.05 -16.44
C ASP A 162 8.18 -16.27 -17.69
N TRP A 163 9.41 -16.48 -18.14
CA TRP A 163 9.94 -15.84 -19.34
C TRP A 163 9.21 -16.26 -20.61
N ASP A 164 8.62 -17.46 -20.66
CA ASP A 164 7.89 -17.92 -21.84
C ASP A 164 6.54 -17.21 -21.93
N TYR A 165 5.83 -17.07 -20.82
CA TYR A 165 4.63 -16.22 -20.73
C TYR A 165 4.96 -14.78 -21.11
N ILE A 166 5.99 -14.18 -20.51
CA ILE A 166 6.38 -12.78 -20.77
C ILE A 166 6.71 -12.59 -22.25
N LYS A 167 7.52 -13.47 -22.86
CA LYS A 167 7.88 -13.36 -24.28
C LYS A 167 6.67 -13.54 -25.20
N LYS A 168 5.77 -14.48 -24.89
CA LYS A 168 4.55 -14.74 -25.66
C LYS A 168 3.56 -13.57 -25.62
N HIS A 169 3.48 -12.86 -24.51
CA HIS A 169 2.57 -11.72 -24.31
C HIS A 169 3.25 -10.35 -24.48
N LYS A 170 4.52 -10.32 -24.90
CA LYS A 170 5.25 -9.08 -25.18
C LYS A 170 4.56 -8.33 -26.33
N THR A 171 4.07 -7.13 -26.05
CA THR A 171 3.40 -6.28 -27.06
C THR A 171 4.33 -5.23 -27.67
N ALA A 172 5.41 -4.86 -26.99
CA ALA A 172 6.42 -3.91 -27.46
C ALA A 172 7.78 -4.18 -26.82
N GLU A 173 8.86 -3.67 -27.43
CA GLU A 173 10.23 -3.71 -26.90
C GLU A 173 10.95 -2.43 -27.33
N LEU A 174 11.49 -1.67 -26.38
CA LEU A 174 12.40 -0.56 -26.66
C LEU A 174 13.82 -0.95 -26.24
N LYS A 175 14.78 -0.80 -27.14
CA LYS A 175 16.20 -1.02 -26.86
C LYS A 175 16.94 0.31 -27.00
N PHE A 176 17.62 0.71 -25.94
CA PHE A 176 18.46 1.91 -25.94
C PHE A 176 19.93 1.50 -26.04
N GLY A 177 20.74 2.25 -26.79
CA GLY A 177 22.19 2.06 -26.83
C GLY A 177 22.70 0.82 -27.57
N GLN A 178 21.91 0.24 -28.47
CA GLN A 178 22.47 -0.67 -29.49
C GLN A 178 23.09 0.18 -30.60
N ALA A 179 24.43 0.16 -30.69
CA ALA A 179 25.18 0.62 -31.85
C ALA A 179 25.02 -0.35 -33.02
#